data_AF-K2KT78-F1
#
_entry.id   AF-K2KT78-F1
#
_cell.length_a   1.000
_cell.length_b   1.000
_cell.length_c   1.000
_cell.angle_alpha   90.00
_cell.angle_beta   90.00
_cell.angle_gamma   90.00
#
_symmetry.space_group_name_H-M   'P 1'
#
loop_
_entity.id
_entity.type
_entity.pdbx_description
1 polymer ?
#
loop_
_entity_poly.entity_id
_entity_poly.type
_entity_poly.pdbx_seq_one_letter_code
_entity_poly.pdbx_strand_id
1 'polypeptide(L)' 'MIGNHVSHANNKNKRRLLPNLRSIKIQLDDGTTKRIRVAASTLRTMRKGA' A
#
# COMPACT_ATOMS: atom_id res chain seq x y z
N MET A 1 -6.87 0.59 7.51
CA MET A 1 -7.37 -0.06 8.74
C MET A 1 -7.14 0.87 9.92
N ILE A 2 -8.09 0.94 10.87
CA ILE A 2 -7.99 1.76 12.09
C ILE A 2 -7.78 0.82 13.27
N GLY A 3 -6.82 1.10 14.15
CA GLY A 3 -6.52 0.30 15.33
C GLY A 3 -6.00 1.17 16.48
N ASN A 4 -5.44 0.55 17.52
CA ASN A 4 -4.85 1.26 18.65
C ASN A 4 -3.38 0.85 18.85
N HIS A 5 -2.53 1.79 19.26
CA HIS A 5 -1.27 1.50 19.92
C HIS A 5 -1.56 1.24 21.41
N VAL A 6 -1.12 0.10 21.93
CA VAL A 6 -1.34 -0.33 23.31
C VAL A 6 0.01 -0.35 24.01
N SER A 7 0.16 0.40 25.09
CA SER A 7 1.38 0.36 25.91
C SER A 7 1.40 -0.87 26.83
N HIS A 8 2.52 -1.09 27.52
CA HIS A 8 2.61 -2.15 28.54
C HIS A 8 1.60 -1.99 29.69
N ALA A 9 1.23 -0.75 30.01
CA ALA A 9 0.17 -0.41 30.96
C ALA A 9 -1.26 -0.46 30.36
N ASN A 10 -1.43 -0.98 29.14
CA ASN A 10 -2.69 -1.05 28.39
C ASN A 10 -3.35 0.29 28.02
N ASN A 11 -2.58 1.39 27.93
CA ASN A 11 -3.09 2.67 27.43
C ASN A 11 -3.30 2.61 25.92
N LYS A 12 -4.52 2.88 25.45
CA LYS A 12 -4.93 2.74 24.04
C LYS A 12 -4.97 4.08 23.33
N ASN A 13 -4.07 4.29 22.37
CA ASN A 13 -4.05 5.47 21.49
C ASN A 13 -4.49 5.10 20.08
N LYS A 14 -5.49 5.79 19.50
CA LYS A 14 -5.95 5.50 18.12
C LYS A 14 -4.83 5.73 17.11
N ARG A 15 -4.62 4.76 16.21
CA ARG A 15 -3.65 4.83 15.11
C ARG A 15 -4.25 4.32 13.82
N ARG A 16 -3.86 4.94 12.70
CA ARG A 16 -4.18 4.47 11.36
C ARG A 16 -3.04 3.64 10.79
N LEU A 17 -3.37 2.46 10.27
CA LEU A 17 -2.46 1.60 9.50
C LEU A 17 -2.71 1.87 8.02
N LEU A 18 -1.78 2.58 7.40
CA LEU A 18 -1.78 2.90 5.97
C LEU A 18 -0.93 1.90 5.18
N PRO A 19 -1.38 1.49 3.98
CA PRO A 19 -0.50 0.76 3.06
C PRO A 19 0.68 1.63 2.65
N ASN A 20 1.85 1.01 2.47
CA ASN A 20 3.01 1.68 1.89
C ASN A 20 2.77 1.90 0.37
N LEU A 21 2.14 3.02 0.03
CA LEU A 21 1.79 3.39 -1.35
C LEU A 21 2.98 4.03 -2.07
N ARG A 22 3.26 3.56 -3.29
CA ARG A 22 4.28 4.11 -4.19
C ARG A 22 3.64 4.53 -5.52
N SER A 23 4.11 5.62 -6.10
CA SER A 23 3.64 6.11 -7.40
C SER A 23 4.45 5.47 -8.52
N ILE A 24 3.81 4.66 -9.36
CA ILE A 24 4.44 3.95 -10.48
C ILE A 24 3.78 4.31 -11.80
N LYS A 25 4.52 4.13 -12.90
CA LYS A 25 3.96 4.17 -14.26
C LYS A 25 3.57 2.75 -14.66
N ILE A 26 2.34 2.56 -15.14
CA ILE A 26 1.88 1.31 -15.75
C ILE A 26 1.56 1.55 -17.22
N GLN A 27 1.85 0.57 -18.07
CA GLN A 27 1.34 0.53 -19.43
C GLN A 27 -0.03 -0.13 -19.41
N LEU A 28 -0.99 0.47 -20.09
CA LEU A 28 -2.31 -0.10 -20.32
C LEU A 28 -2.29 -0.86 -21.65
N ASP A 29 -3.27 -1.74 -21.84
CA ASP A 29 -3.39 -2.55 -23.06
C ASP A 29 -3.58 -1.68 -24.32
N ASP A 30 -4.15 -0.48 -24.15
CA ASP A 30 -4.31 0.53 -25.21
C ASP A 30 -2.99 1.27 -25.57
N GLY A 31 -1.84 0.83 -25.04
CA GLY A 31 -0.52 1.42 -25.30
C GLY A 31 -0.24 2.74 -24.57
N THR A 32 -1.17 3.22 -23.75
CA THR A 32 -1.01 4.45 -22.97
C THR A 32 -0.36 4.19 -21.62
N THR A 33 0.42 5.16 -21.11
CA THR A 33 1.04 5.06 -19.79
C THR A 33 0.31 5.93 -18.77
N LYS A 34 -0.12 5.34 -17.65
CA LYS A 34 -0.74 6.07 -16.53
C LYS A 34 0.08 5.98 -15.25
N ARG A 35 0.05 7.06 -14.47
CA ARG A 35 0.61 7.07 -13.10
C ARG A 35 -0.47 6.68 -12.11
N ILE A 36 -0.22 5.62 -11.33
CA ILE A 36 -1.12 5.16 -10.27
C ILE A 36 -0.36 4.94 -8.96
N ARG A 37 -1.08 5.09 -7.84
CA ARG A 37 -0.56 4.79 -6.50
C ARG A 37 -0.87 3.33 -6.17
N VAL A 38 0.17 2.52 -6.03
CA VAL A 38 0.04 1.08 -5.78
C VAL A 38 0.73 0.74 -4.48
N ALA A 39 0.15 -0.18 -3.71
CA ALA A 39 0.79 -0.68 -2.50
C ALA A 39 2.03 -1.50 -2.86
N ALA A 40 3.09 -1.36 -2.06
CA ALA A 40 4.33 -2.12 -2.27
C ALA A 40 4.13 -3.64 -2.26
N SER A 41 3.14 -4.15 -1.53
CA SER A 41 2.74 -5.57 -1.55
C SER A 41 2.23 -6.00 -2.93
N THR A 42 1.40 -5.17 -3.57
CA THR A 42 0.86 -5.44 -4.91
C THR A 42 1.96 -5.40 -5.97
N LEU A 43 2.94 -4.50 -5.84
CA LEU A 43 4.12 -4.46 -6.71
C LEU A 43 4.91 -5.78 -6.69
N ARG A 44 5.08 -6.39 -5.51
CA ARG A 44 5.75 -7.68 -5.37
C ARG A 44 5.00 -8.80 -6.11
N THR A 45 3.67 -8.79 -6.04
CA THR A 45 2.83 -9.76 -6.75
C THR A 45 2.92 -9.59 -8.27
N MET A 46 2.87 -8.35 -8.77
CA MET A 46 2.99 -8.06 -10.21
C MET A 46 4.30 -8.58 -10.79
N ARG A 47 5.42 -8.48 -10.06
CA ARG A 47 6.71 -9.00 -10.51
C ARG A 47 6.78 -10.54 -10.55
N LYS A 48 5.99 -11.24 -9.74
CA LYS A 48 6.02 -12.71 -9.66
C LYS A 48 5.27 -13.37 -10.82
N GLY A 49 4.27 -12.70 -11.38
CA GLY A 49 3.46 -13.21 -12.50
C GLY A 49 3.93 -12.74 -13.88
N ALA A 50 5.11 -12.10 -13.96
CA ALA A 50 5.76 -11.68 -15.20
C ALA A 50 6.82 -12.70 -15.62
#